data_AF-A0A257Q9E4-F1
#
_entry.id   AF-A0A257Q9E4-F1
#
_cell.length_a   1.000
_cell.length_b   1.000
_cell.length_c   1.000
_cell.angle_alpha   90.00
_cell.angle_beta   90.00
_cell.angle_gamma   90.00
#
_symmetry.space_group_name_H-M   'P 1'
#
loop_
_entity.id
_entity.type
_entity.pdbx_description
1 polymer ?
#
loop_
_entity_poly.entity_id
_entity_poly.type
_entity_poly.pdbx_seq_one_letter_code
_entity_poly.pdbx_strand_id
1 'polypeptide(L)'
;MRGHTTLLISLAQAWLALKQPAKAALVLEKALAQHATNETLRAWLAIPPANPAQALGHLDGWMNQSPGSVDEATRAYATAYLAFLSGDDERAQRLLAPSLEHQPDVPSLKLAADIAQHQRDSVRALALLTQAYHRLTLTEPPAPPA
;
A
#
# COMPACT_ATOMS: atom_id res chain seq x y z
N MET A 1 12.72 17.85 -8.07
CA MET A 1 11.32 17.35 -8.02
C MET A 1 10.87 16.87 -6.63
N ARG A 2 11.74 16.33 -5.76
CA ARG A 2 11.36 15.86 -4.40
C ARG A 2 10.58 16.87 -3.54
N GLY A 3 10.91 18.17 -3.62
CA GLY A 3 10.25 19.21 -2.80
C GLY A 3 8.75 19.40 -3.07
N HIS A 4 8.29 19.23 -4.31
CA HIS A 4 6.86 19.32 -4.63
C HIS A 4 6.07 18.10 -4.12
N THR A 5 6.68 16.92 -4.17
CA THR A 5 6.07 15.67 -3.68
C THR A 5 5.77 15.74 -2.18
N THR A 6 6.75 16.17 -1.38
CA THR A 6 6.59 16.30 0.08
C THR A 6 5.51 17.33 0.42
N LEU A 7 5.46 18.47 -0.27
CA LEU A 7 4.43 19.49 -0.06
C LEU A 7 3.01 18.95 -0.32
N LEU A 8 2.82 18.20 -1.40
CA LEU A 8 1.51 17.63 -1.74
C LEU A 8 1.06 16.57 -0.72
N ILE A 9 1.98 15.74 -0.22
CA ILE A 9 1.69 14.79 0.86
C ILE A 9 1.29 15.54 2.14
N SER A 10 2.04 16.58 2.55
CA SER A 10 1.70 17.40 3.72
C SER A 10 0.35 18.10 3.57
N LEU A 11 0.03 18.59 2.37
CA LEU A 11 -1.28 19.19 2.08
C LEU A 11 -2.41 18.16 2.20
N ALA A 12 -2.21 16.94 1.71
CA ALA A 12 -3.19 15.87 1.86
C ALA A 12 -3.39 15.50 3.34
N GLN A 13 -2.32 15.45 4.13
CA GLN A 13 -2.41 15.23 5.58
C GLN A 13 -3.19 16.33 6.29
N ALA A 14 -3.01 17.59 5.90
CA ALA A 14 -3.82 18.70 6.43
C ALA A 14 -5.31 18.54 6.13
N TRP A 15 -5.68 18.09 4.92
CA TRP A 15 -7.07 17.76 4.58
C TRP A 15 -7.62 16.60 5.41
N LEU A 16 -6.81 15.57 5.68
CA LEU A 16 -7.20 14.46 6.56
C LEU A 16 -7.43 14.93 8.00
N ALA A 17 -6.58 15.81 8.53
CA ALA A 17 -6.76 16.40 9.86
C ALA A 17 -8.08 17.19 9.97
N LEU A 18 -8.52 17.81 8.86
CA LEU A 18 -9.82 18.48 8.75
C LEU A 18 -10.99 17.53 8.42
N LYS A 19 -10.79 16.20 8.52
CA LYS A 19 -11.77 15.15 8.21
C LYS A 19 -12.34 15.25 6.78
N GLN A 20 -11.51 15.66 5.82
CA GLN A 20 -11.88 15.80 4.41
C GLN A 20 -11.09 14.81 3.52
N PRO A 21 -11.36 13.49 3.62
CA PRO A 21 -10.60 12.47 2.91
C PRO A 21 -10.72 12.56 1.39
N ALA A 22 -11.88 13.00 0.86
CA ALA A 22 -12.06 13.18 -0.58
C ALA A 22 -11.12 14.25 -1.17
N LYS A 23 -10.88 15.35 -0.43
CA LYS A 23 -9.94 16.39 -0.86
C LYS A 23 -8.50 15.92 -0.76
N ALA A 24 -8.17 15.18 0.30
CA ALA A 24 -6.86 14.57 0.46
C ALA A 24 -6.54 13.60 -0.69
N ALA A 25 -7.48 12.72 -1.03
CA ALA A 25 -7.35 11.79 -2.15
C ALA A 25 -7.10 12.55 -3.47
N LEU A 26 -7.90 13.57 -3.78
CA LEU A 26 -7.75 14.35 -5.01
C LEU A 26 -6.38 15.06 -5.11
N VAL A 27 -5.82 15.55 -4.01
CA VAL A 27 -4.48 16.14 -3.98
C VAL A 27 -3.42 15.08 -4.32
N LEU A 28 -3.54 13.88 -3.73
CA LEU A 28 -2.58 12.80 -3.95
C LEU A 28 -2.71 12.18 -5.35
N GLU A 29 -3.92 12.06 -5.89
CA GLU A 29 -4.16 11.62 -7.27
C GLU A 29 -3.50 12.57 -8.28
N LYS A 30 -3.60 13.88 -8.05
CA LYS A 30 -2.89 14.88 -8.86
C LYS A 30 -1.37 14.76 -8.74
N ALA A 31 -0.86 14.39 -7.57
CA ALA A 31 0.57 14.15 -7.38
C ALA A 31 1.02 12.90 -8.15
N LEU A 32 0.26 11.80 -8.05
CA LEU A 32 0.51 10.54 -8.74
C LEU A 32 0.45 10.68 -10.26
N ALA A 33 -0.50 11.46 -10.78
CA ALA A 33 -0.60 11.76 -12.21
C ALA A 33 0.55 12.60 -12.76
N GLN A 34 1.24 13.38 -11.92
CA GLN A 34 2.41 14.15 -12.34
C GLN A 34 3.69 13.31 -12.25
N HIS A 35 3.90 12.65 -11.12
CA HIS A 35 5.02 11.76 -10.90
C HIS A 35 4.71 10.79 -9.77
N ALA A 36 4.49 9.51 -10.12
CA ALA A 36 4.29 8.49 -9.12
C ALA A 36 5.60 8.22 -8.37
N THR A 37 5.50 8.00 -7.06
CA THR A 37 6.62 7.59 -6.21
C THR A 37 6.09 6.63 -5.15
N ASN A 38 6.97 5.86 -4.52
CA ASN A 38 6.57 4.99 -3.41
C ASN A 38 5.86 5.76 -2.29
N GLU A 39 6.34 6.96 -1.96
CA GLU A 39 5.80 7.80 -0.89
C GLU A 39 4.39 8.30 -1.22
N THR A 40 4.19 8.83 -2.43
CA THR A 40 2.86 9.34 -2.85
C THR A 40 1.85 8.22 -2.98
N LEU A 41 2.27 7.05 -3.48
CA LEU A 41 1.39 5.91 -3.63
C LEU A 41 0.97 5.37 -2.25
N ARG A 42 1.92 5.21 -1.31
CA ARG A 42 1.61 4.78 0.06
C ARG A 42 0.69 5.78 0.77
N ALA A 43 0.93 7.08 0.61
CA ALA A 43 0.06 8.11 1.18
C ALA A 43 -1.37 8.04 0.64
N TRP A 44 -1.53 7.77 -0.67
CA TRP A 44 -2.85 7.64 -1.29
C TRP A 44 -3.57 6.36 -0.85
N LEU A 45 -2.88 5.22 -0.77
CA LEU A 45 -3.46 3.94 -0.32
C LEU A 45 -3.91 3.97 1.15
N ALA A 46 -3.33 4.86 1.97
CA ALA A 46 -3.78 5.07 3.35
C ALA A 46 -5.19 5.69 3.45
N ILE A 47 -5.73 6.18 2.32
CA ILE A 47 -7.09 6.69 2.20
C ILE A 47 -7.89 5.66 1.40
N PRO A 48 -8.80 4.89 2.03
CA PRO A 48 -9.61 3.91 1.32
C PRO A 48 -10.40 4.58 0.18
N PRO A 49 -10.24 4.13 -1.09
CA PRO A 49 -10.97 4.72 -2.20
C PRO A 49 -12.45 4.33 -2.13
N ALA A 50 -13.33 5.26 -2.48
CA ALA A 50 -14.78 5.01 -2.54
C ALA A 50 -15.14 3.97 -3.62
N ASN A 51 -14.34 3.90 -4.69
CA ASN A 51 -14.48 2.91 -5.76
C ASN A 51 -13.13 2.26 -6.06
N PRO A 52 -12.81 1.11 -5.42
CA PRO A 52 -11.54 0.43 -5.59
C PRO A 52 -11.28 -0.09 -7.01
N ALA A 53 -12.33 -0.50 -7.73
CA ALA A 53 -12.23 -0.96 -9.11
C ALA A 53 -11.82 0.17 -10.07
N GLN A 54 -12.38 1.37 -9.89
CA GLN A 54 -11.95 2.55 -10.64
C GLN A 54 -10.52 2.95 -10.27
N ALA A 55 -10.18 2.88 -8.98
CA ALA A 55 -8.85 3.19 -8.47
C ALA A 55 -7.76 2.29 -9.08
N LEU A 56 -8.05 1.01 -9.32
CA LEU A 56 -7.17 0.10 -10.07
C LEU A 56 -6.86 0.61 -11.48
N GLY A 57 -7.87 1.06 -12.22
CA GLY A 57 -7.68 1.59 -13.57
C GLY A 57 -6.82 2.85 -13.60
N HIS A 58 -6.94 3.71 -12.59
CA HIS A 58 -6.08 4.89 -12.45
C HIS A 58 -4.64 4.53 -12.09
N LEU A 59 -4.45 3.53 -11.22
CA LEU A 59 -3.13 3.07 -10.80
C LEU A 59 -2.27 2.64 -11.99
N ASP A 60 -2.81 1.82 -12.89
CA ASP A 60 -2.09 1.37 -14.10
C ASP A 60 -1.65 2.56 -14.98
N GLY A 61 -2.52 3.57 -15.10
CA GLY A 61 -2.20 4.82 -15.81
C GLY A 61 -1.00 5.56 -15.19
N TRP A 62 -1.00 5.73 -13.86
CA TRP A 62 0.10 6.42 -13.16
C TRP A 62 1.42 5.63 -13.24
N MET A 63 1.36 4.30 -13.11
CA MET A 63 2.55 3.44 -13.19
C MET A 63 3.21 3.47 -14.58
N ASN A 64 2.42 3.58 -15.64
CA ASN A 64 2.90 3.67 -17.02
C ASN A 64 3.51 5.04 -17.35
N GLN A 65 3.01 6.11 -16.73
CA GLN A 65 3.52 7.48 -16.93
C GLN A 65 4.85 7.74 -16.21
N SER A 66 5.13 7.00 -15.13
CA SER A 66 6.37 7.13 -14.35
C SER A 66 7.09 5.78 -14.22
N PRO A 67 7.59 5.20 -15.32
CA PRO A 67 8.25 3.89 -15.28
C PRO A 67 9.49 3.91 -14.37
N GLY A 68 9.63 2.90 -13.52
CA GLY A 68 10.76 2.73 -12.60
C GLY A 68 10.78 3.62 -11.35
N SER A 69 9.78 4.49 -11.17
CA SER A 69 9.68 5.40 -10.02
C SER A 69 9.06 4.78 -8.75
N VAL A 70 8.34 3.67 -8.93
CA VAL A 70 7.70 2.88 -7.89
C VAL A 70 8.28 1.48 -7.98
N ASP A 71 8.75 0.95 -6.84
CA ASP A 71 9.31 -0.39 -6.80
C ASP A 71 8.22 -1.46 -6.99
N GLU A 72 8.66 -2.64 -7.44
CA GLU A 72 7.77 -3.74 -7.78
C GLU A 72 6.94 -4.20 -6.58
N ALA A 73 7.53 -4.25 -5.38
CA ALA A 73 6.82 -4.67 -4.16
C ALA A 73 5.70 -3.70 -3.79
N THR A 74 5.96 -2.39 -3.85
CA THR A 74 4.97 -1.33 -3.58
C THR A 74 3.86 -1.36 -4.62
N ARG A 75 4.18 -1.62 -5.90
CA ARG A 75 3.18 -1.79 -6.97
C ARG A 75 2.33 -3.04 -6.78
N ALA A 76 2.94 -4.17 -6.45
CA ALA A 76 2.25 -5.44 -6.20
C ALA A 76 1.30 -5.30 -4.99
N TYR A 77 1.77 -4.70 -3.89
CA TYR A 77 0.93 -4.37 -2.74
C TYR A 77 -0.26 -3.49 -3.14
N ALA A 78 -0.02 -2.40 -3.88
CA ALA A 78 -1.07 -1.47 -4.28
C ALA A 78 -2.17 -2.13 -5.13
N THR A 79 -1.78 -2.91 -6.13
CA THR A 79 -2.72 -3.62 -7.01
C THR A 79 -3.47 -4.72 -6.25
N ALA A 80 -2.80 -5.49 -5.39
CA ALA A 80 -3.44 -6.50 -4.56
C ALA A 80 -4.43 -5.89 -3.56
N TYR A 81 -4.05 -4.79 -2.90
CA TYR A 81 -4.90 -4.12 -1.92
C TYR A 81 -6.20 -3.62 -2.54
N LEU A 82 -6.14 -2.98 -3.71
CA LEU A 82 -7.33 -2.50 -4.39
C LEU A 82 -8.21 -3.64 -4.94
N ALA A 83 -7.59 -4.76 -5.36
CA ALA A 83 -8.34 -5.98 -5.73
C ALA A 83 -9.08 -6.57 -4.53
N PHE A 84 -8.42 -6.65 -3.37
CA PHE A 84 -9.04 -7.09 -2.12
C PHE A 84 -10.22 -6.18 -1.71
N LEU A 85 -10.04 -4.86 -1.76
CA LEU A 85 -11.11 -3.91 -1.48
C LEU A 85 -12.28 -3.99 -2.49
N SER A 86 -12.04 -4.51 -3.69
CA SER A 86 -13.08 -4.79 -4.69
C SER A 86 -13.81 -6.12 -4.44
N GLY A 87 -13.41 -6.90 -3.43
CA GLY A 87 -13.93 -8.24 -3.14
C GLY A 87 -13.32 -9.36 -3.98
N ASP A 88 -12.21 -9.11 -4.68
CA ASP A 88 -11.52 -10.10 -5.52
C ASP A 88 -10.28 -10.66 -4.80
N ASP A 89 -10.54 -11.48 -3.78
CA ASP A 89 -9.51 -12.09 -2.94
C ASP A 89 -8.53 -12.96 -3.74
N GLU A 90 -9.04 -13.73 -4.71
CA GLU A 90 -8.21 -14.62 -5.53
C GLU A 90 -7.22 -13.85 -6.39
N ARG A 91 -7.66 -12.73 -6.98
CA ARG A 91 -6.75 -11.83 -7.70
C ARG A 91 -5.78 -11.17 -6.74
N ALA A 92 -6.24 -10.71 -5.58
CA ALA A 92 -5.37 -10.10 -4.57
C ALA A 92 -4.24 -11.06 -4.14
N GLN A 93 -4.56 -12.33 -3.87
CA GLN A 93 -3.56 -13.34 -3.52
C GLN A 93 -2.55 -13.59 -4.65
N ARG A 94 -3.02 -13.75 -5.89
CA ARG A 94 -2.13 -13.97 -7.04
C ARG A 94 -1.18 -12.80 -7.28
N LEU A 95 -1.66 -11.57 -7.13
CA LEU A 95 -0.84 -10.36 -7.28
C LEU A 95 0.20 -10.21 -6.18
N LEU A 96 -0.10 -10.68 -4.97
CA LEU A 96 0.77 -10.55 -3.82
C LEU A 96 1.81 -11.68 -3.70
N ALA A 97 1.52 -12.86 -4.29
CA ALA A 97 2.36 -14.05 -4.18
C ALA A 97 3.86 -13.81 -4.52
N PRO A 98 4.22 -13.12 -5.61
CA PRO A 98 5.63 -12.87 -5.93
C PRO A 98 6.38 -12.10 -4.84
N SER A 99 5.73 -11.07 -4.25
CA SER A 99 6.29 -10.28 -3.14
C SER A 99 6.51 -11.13 -1.90
N LEU A 100 5.59 -12.06 -1.62
CA LEU A 100 5.67 -12.95 -0.46
C LEU A 100 6.76 -14.02 -0.61
N GLU A 101 7.02 -14.49 -1.84
CA GLU A 101 8.02 -15.52 -2.12
C GLU A 101 9.46 -15.01 -2.09
N HIS A 102 9.71 -13.81 -2.64
CA HIS A 102 11.08 -13.30 -2.82
C HIS A 102 11.57 -12.51 -1.61
N GLN A 103 10.85 -11.46 -1.24
CA GLN A 103 11.21 -10.59 -0.13
C GLN A 103 9.94 -10.05 0.54
N PRO A 104 9.30 -10.84 1.41
CA PRO A 104 8.06 -10.43 2.04
C PRO A 104 8.31 -9.20 2.93
N ASP A 105 7.64 -8.10 2.63
CA ASP A 105 7.61 -6.90 3.45
C ASP A 105 6.39 -6.91 4.39
N VAL A 106 6.46 -6.09 5.45
CA VAL A 106 5.40 -6.04 6.47
C VAL A 106 4.03 -5.68 5.89
N PRO A 107 3.89 -4.67 4.99
CA PRO A 107 2.62 -4.39 4.32
C PRO A 107 2.03 -5.59 3.57
N SER A 108 2.81 -6.30 2.75
CA SER A 108 2.30 -7.46 2.01
C SER A 108 1.91 -8.61 2.93
N LEU A 109 2.70 -8.88 3.98
CA LEU A 109 2.34 -9.92 4.95
C LEU A 109 1.04 -9.62 5.69
N LYS A 110 0.82 -8.36 6.06
CA LYS A 110 -0.44 -7.93 6.69
C LYS A 110 -1.62 -8.09 5.74
N LEU A 111 -1.50 -7.62 4.50
CA LEU A 111 -2.58 -7.78 3.52
C LEU A 111 -2.89 -9.26 3.23
N ALA A 112 -1.86 -10.10 3.12
CA ALA A 112 -2.04 -11.54 2.95
C ALA A 112 -2.82 -12.16 4.14
N ALA A 113 -2.54 -11.68 5.36
CA ALA A 113 -3.25 -12.11 6.55
C ALA A 113 -4.71 -11.63 6.53
N ASP A 114 -4.98 -10.38 6.15
CA ASP A 114 -6.33 -9.82 6.03
C ASP A 114 -7.17 -10.63 5.03
N ILE A 115 -6.59 -11.02 3.89
CA ILE A 115 -7.26 -11.88 2.91
C ILE A 115 -7.53 -13.27 3.51
N ALA A 116 -6.55 -13.88 4.20
CA ALA A 116 -6.75 -15.18 4.85
C ALA A 116 -7.85 -15.12 5.92
N GLN A 117 -7.95 -14.04 6.68
CA GLN A 117 -9.04 -13.81 7.63
C GLN A 117 -10.39 -13.70 6.94
N HIS A 118 -10.48 -12.95 5.83
CA HIS A 118 -11.72 -12.83 5.04
C HIS A 118 -12.19 -14.21 4.52
N GLN A 119 -11.24 -15.07 4.14
CA GLN A 119 -11.47 -16.46 3.74
C GLN A 119 -11.70 -17.43 4.92
N ARG A 120 -11.72 -16.92 6.16
CA ARG A 120 -11.86 -17.69 7.42
C ARG A 120 -10.72 -18.68 7.69
N ASP A 121 -9.59 -18.54 7.04
CA ASP A 121 -8.37 -19.31 7.30
C ASP A 121 -7.55 -18.64 8.41
N SER A 122 -7.99 -18.85 9.65
CA SER A 122 -7.38 -18.21 10.84
C SER A 122 -5.97 -18.73 11.12
N VAL A 123 -5.66 -19.97 10.73
CA VAL A 123 -4.33 -20.57 10.93
C VAL A 123 -3.31 -19.87 10.02
N ARG A 124 -3.65 -19.72 8.74
CA ARG A 124 -2.80 -19.02 7.78
C ARG A 124 -2.65 -17.54 8.13
N ALA A 125 -3.74 -16.88 8.54
CA ALA A 125 -3.69 -15.50 8.99
C ALA A 125 -2.72 -15.30 10.16
N LEU A 126 -2.77 -16.17 11.18
CA LEU A 126 -1.87 -16.09 12.33
C LEU A 126 -0.40 -16.30 11.94
N ALA A 127 -0.12 -17.26 11.06
CA ALA A 127 1.23 -17.51 10.56
C ALA A 127 1.80 -16.28 9.85
N LEU A 128 1.02 -15.63 8.99
CA LEU A 128 1.40 -14.42 8.26
C LEU A 128 1.63 -13.23 9.20
N LEU A 129 0.75 -13.02 10.19
CA LEU A 129 0.92 -11.96 11.20
C LEU A 129 2.16 -12.19 12.08
N THR A 130 2.45 -13.44 12.43
CA THR A 130 3.65 -13.80 13.20
C THR A 130 4.91 -13.49 12.39
N GLN A 131 4.91 -13.82 11.09
CA GLN A 131 6.00 -13.46 10.20
C GLN A 131 6.17 -11.94 10.09
N ALA A 132 5.06 -11.19 9.95
CA ALA A 132 5.09 -9.72 9.90
C ALA A 132 5.69 -9.12 11.18
N TYR A 133 5.30 -9.65 12.35
CA TYR A 133 5.83 -9.23 13.64
C TYR A 133 7.34 -9.47 13.75
N HIS A 134 7.82 -10.66 13.40
CA HIS A 134 9.26 -10.95 13.42
C HIS A 134 10.06 -9.97 12.55
N ARG A 135 9.54 -9.60 11.36
CA ARG A 135 10.22 -8.61 10.52
C ARG A 135 10.30 -7.22 11.17
N LEU A 136 9.26 -6.79 11.87
CA LEU A 136 9.28 -5.53 12.62
C LEU A 136 10.35 -5.54 13.71
N THR A 137 10.47 -6.65 14.46
CA THR A 137 11.46 -6.80 15.53
C THR A 137 12.90 -6.93 15.02
N LEU A 138 13.11 -7.48 13.82
CA LEU A 138 14.44 -7.56 13.19
C LEU A 138 14.92 -6.20 12.66
N THR A 139 14.02 -5.25 12.48
CA THR A 139 14.35 -3.87 12.08
C THR A 139 14.57 -2.92 13.25
N GLU A 140 14.32 -3.34 14.50
CA GLU A 140 14.74 -2.57 15.68
C GLU A 140 16.26 -2.75 15.90
N PRO A 141 17.07 -1.68 15.94
CA PRO A 141 18.45 -1.80 16.38
C PRO A 141 18.48 -2.30 17.84
N PRO A 142 19.46 -3.13 18.23
CA PRO A 142 19.55 -3.61 19.60
C PRO A 142 19.59 -2.42 20.56
N ALA A 143 18.80 -2.51 21.64
CA ALA A 143 18.81 -1.50 22.69
C ALA A 143 20.25 -1.28 23.19
N PRO A 144 20.71 -0.03 23.36
CA PRO A 144 22.03 0.23 23.90
C PRO A 144 22.13 -0.40 25.30
N PRO A 145 23.28 -0.99 25.67
CA PRO A 145 23.46 -1.55 27.01
C PRO A 145 23.27 -0.46 28.06
N ALA A 146 22.57 -0.82 29.14
CA ALA A 146 22.34 0.02 30.32
C ALA A 146 23.64 0.31 31.09
#